data_AF-A0A7X2IVW6-F1
#
_entry.id   AF-A0A7X2IVW6-F1
#
_cell.length_a   1.000
_cell.length_b   1.000
_cell.length_c   1.000
_cell.angle_alpha   90.00
_cell.angle_beta   90.00
_cell.angle_gamma   90.00
#
_symmetry.space_group_name_H-M   'P 1'
#
loop_
_entity.id
_entity.type
_entity.pdbx_description
1 polymer ?
#
loop_
_entity_poly.entity_id
_entity_poly.type
_entity_poly.pdbx_seq_one_letter_code
_entity_poly.pdbx_strand_id
1 'polypeptide(L)'
;MTKGNFLSTEERFFEVINQYTDEKHKLQKRFSKPKLLLKEEFEAFVESAANSFGIQYEKDFSKTTTVYWLSLSKHKAKIEVNYRFGRYYTRHHIQILQP
;
A
#
# COMPACT_ATOMS: atom_id res chain seq x y z
N MET A 1 12.00 31.11 8.90
CA MET A 1 12.22 30.12 7.82
C MET A 1 11.82 28.75 8.33
N THR A 2 10.62 28.30 8.02
CA THR A 2 10.10 26.98 8.38
C THR A 2 10.90 25.93 7.62
N LYS A 3 11.66 25.08 8.34
CA LYS A 3 12.28 23.88 7.77
C LYS A 3 11.15 22.99 7.26
N GLY A 4 10.92 22.98 5.95
CA GLY A 4 10.05 21.98 5.33
C GLY A 4 10.70 20.62 5.56
N ASN A 5 10.12 19.80 6.44
CA ASN A 5 10.52 18.41 6.59
C ASN A 5 10.17 17.70 5.28
N PHE A 6 11.16 17.49 4.42
CA PHE A 6 10.99 16.67 3.24
C PHE A 6 10.94 15.21 3.69
N LEU A 7 9.79 14.55 3.47
CA LEU A 7 9.67 13.11 3.64
C LEU A 7 10.66 12.40 2.72
N SER A 8 11.31 11.36 3.25
CA SER A 8 12.15 10.43 2.49
C SER A 8 11.34 9.72 1.39
N THR A 9 12.04 9.16 0.40
CA THR A 9 11.45 8.34 -0.68
C THR A 9 10.56 7.23 -0.11
N GLU A 10 10.99 6.59 0.96
CA GLU A 10 10.33 5.46 1.61
C GLU A 10 9.05 5.90 2.33
N GLU A 11 9.12 7.01 3.07
CA GLU A 11 7.95 7.62 3.73
C GLU A 11 6.90 8.08 2.71
N ARG A 12 7.33 8.66 1.58
CA ARG A 12 6.43 9.07 0.49
C ARG A 12 5.75 7.87 -0.16
N PHE A 13 6.48 6.77 -0.35
CA PHE A 13 5.90 5.55 -0.89
C PHE A 13 4.74 5.04 0.00
N PHE A 14 4.95 4.99 1.32
CA PHE A 14 3.89 4.58 2.25
C PHE A 14 2.75 5.59 2.32
N GLU A 15 3.04 6.88 2.25
CA GLU A 15 2.00 7.92 2.20
C GLU A 15 1.10 7.75 0.97
N VAL A 16 1.68 7.52 -0.21
CA VAL A 16 0.94 7.31 -1.45
C VAL A 16 0.02 6.08 -1.38
N ILE A 17 0.46 5.00 -0.72
CA ILE A 17 -0.37 3.81 -0.48
C ILE A 17 -1.57 4.13 0.40
N ASN A 18 -1.35 4.83 1.52
CA ASN A 18 -2.43 5.23 2.42
C ASN A 18 -3.43 6.17 1.71
N GLN A 19 -2.92 7.19 1.03
CA GLN A 19 -3.71 8.17 0.28
C GLN A 19 -4.61 7.51 -0.77
N TYR A 20 -4.08 6.55 -1.53
CA TYR A 20 -4.86 5.82 -2.53
C TYR A 20 -6.10 5.15 -1.92
N THR A 21 -5.97 4.51 -0.76
CA THR A 21 -7.10 3.86 -0.10
C THR A 21 -8.10 4.86 0.48
N ASP A 22 -7.61 5.99 1.02
CA ASP A 22 -8.45 7.06 1.54
C ASP A 22 -9.29 7.72 0.44
N GLU A 23 -8.71 7.98 -0.73
CA GLU A 23 -9.42 8.52 -1.89
C GLU A 23 -10.51 7.56 -2.37
N LYS A 24 -10.20 6.26 -2.45
CA LYS A 24 -11.19 5.23 -2.82
C LYS A 24 -12.33 5.15 -1.81
N HIS A 25 -12.05 5.21 -0.51
CA HIS A 25 -13.08 5.24 0.52
C HIS A 25 -13.94 6.53 0.47
N LYS A 26 -13.32 7.69 0.21
CA LYS A 26 -14.06 8.95 0.02
C LYS A 26 -14.99 8.89 -1.19
N LEU A 27 -14.54 8.32 -2.30
CA LEU A 27 -15.37 8.10 -3.49
C LEU A 27 -16.53 7.15 -3.18
N GLN A 28 -16.30 6.05 -2.47
CA GLN A 28 -17.37 5.12 -2.08
C GLN A 28 -18.48 5.79 -1.26
N LYS A 29 -18.14 6.70 -0.34
CA LYS A 29 -19.14 7.47 0.43
C LYS A 29 -20.00 8.40 -0.43
N ARG A 30 -19.53 8.80 -1.62
CA ARG A 30 -20.24 9.69 -2.53
C ARG A 30 -21.21 8.97 -3.47
N PHE A 31 -21.05 7.66 -3.68
CA PHE A 31 -21.89 6.88 -4.58
C PHE A 31 -22.83 5.94 -3.81
N SER A 32 -24.07 5.80 -4.28
CA SER A 32 -25.11 4.96 -3.68
C SER A 32 -24.83 3.45 -3.76
N LYS A 33 -23.84 3.02 -4.56
CA LYS A 33 -23.26 1.66 -4.51
C LYS A 33 -21.76 1.79 -4.21
N PRO A 34 -21.25 1.20 -3.12
CA PRO A 34 -19.83 1.24 -2.82
C PRO A 34 -19.07 0.48 -3.92
N LYS A 35 -18.26 1.21 -4.71
CA LYS A 35 -17.31 0.59 -5.64
C LYS A 35 -16.15 0.02 -4.83
N LEU A 36 -16.26 -1.25 -4.46
CA LEU A 36 -15.24 -1.98 -3.71
C LEU A 36 -13.93 -2.01 -4.51
N LEU A 37 -12.82 -1.73 -3.83
CA LEU A 37 -11.48 -1.82 -4.42
C LEU A 37 -11.12 -3.29 -4.63
N LEU A 38 -10.72 -3.65 -5.85
CA LEU A 38 -10.36 -5.03 -6.19
C LEU A 38 -8.95 -5.38 -5.73
N LYS A 39 -8.71 -6.65 -5.41
CA LYS A 39 -7.41 -7.22 -5.07
C LYS A 39 -6.37 -6.86 -6.14
N GLU A 40 -6.66 -7.21 -7.39
CA GLU A 40 -5.76 -6.95 -8.53
C GLU A 40 -5.48 -5.46 -8.73
N GLU A 41 -6.48 -4.60 -8.53
CA GLU A 41 -6.34 -3.14 -8.67
C GLU A 41 -5.39 -2.58 -7.60
N PHE A 42 -5.54 -3.02 -6.34
CA PHE A 42 -4.68 -2.57 -5.26
C PHE A 42 -3.26 -3.14 -5.37
N GLU A 43 -3.12 -4.42 -5.71
CA GLU A 43 -1.80 -5.04 -5.90
C GLU A 43 -1.02 -4.37 -7.04
N ALA A 44 -1.67 -4.15 -8.19
CA ALA A 44 -1.06 -3.43 -9.31
C ALA A 44 -0.63 -2.01 -8.91
N PHE A 45 -1.42 -1.32 -8.08
CA PHE A 45 -1.06 -0.01 -7.57
C PHE A 45 0.19 -0.05 -6.67
N VAL A 46 0.24 -0.97 -5.70
CA VAL A 46 1.39 -1.12 -4.79
C VAL A 46 2.67 -1.43 -5.57
N GLU A 47 2.58 -2.35 -6.54
CA GLU A 47 3.71 -2.77 -7.38
C GLU A 47 4.19 -1.63 -8.30
N SER A 48 3.25 -0.91 -8.92
CA SER A 48 3.58 0.28 -9.73
C SER A 48 4.21 1.38 -8.89
N ALA A 49 3.73 1.59 -7.66
CA ALA A 49 4.31 2.55 -6.74
C ALA A 49 5.74 2.12 -6.36
N ALA A 50 5.95 0.86 -5.97
CA ALA A 50 7.27 0.36 -5.61
C ALA A 50 8.28 0.57 -6.75
N ASN A 51 7.90 0.24 -7.98
CA ASN A 51 8.70 0.48 -9.18
C ASN A 51 9.02 1.98 -9.39
N SER A 52 8.03 2.85 -9.21
CA SER A 52 8.20 4.31 -9.39
C SER A 52 9.13 4.92 -8.36
N PHE A 53 9.15 4.38 -7.13
CA PHE A 53 10.02 4.81 -6.04
C PHE A 53 11.36 4.05 -6.01
N GLY A 54 11.59 3.09 -6.92
CA GLY A 54 12.80 2.28 -6.97
C GLY A 54 12.96 1.31 -5.79
N ILE A 55 11.85 0.90 -5.17
CA ILE A 55 11.84 0.00 -4.01
C ILE A 55 11.73 -1.45 -4.50
N GLN A 56 12.73 -2.26 -4.15
CA GLN A 56 12.71 -3.69 -4.41
C GLN A 56 11.79 -4.41 -3.43
N TYR A 57 11.08 -5.42 -3.92
CA TYR A 57 10.17 -6.21 -3.10
C TYR A 57 10.13 -7.68 -3.49
N GLU A 58 9.82 -8.52 -2.51
CA GLU A 58 9.36 -9.89 -2.70
C GLU A 58 7.86 -9.96 -2.38
N LYS A 59 7.12 -10.79 -3.10
CA LYS A 59 5.66 -10.91 -2.97
C LYS A 59 5.28 -12.35 -2.63
N ASP A 60 4.67 -12.51 -1.46
CA ASP A 60 3.97 -13.74 -1.08
C ASP A 60 2.46 -13.50 -1.16
N PHE A 61 1.70 -14.48 -1.63
CA PHE A 61 0.25 -14.33 -1.70
C PHE A 61 -0.50 -15.62 -1.43
N SER A 62 -1.69 -15.42 -0.87
CA SER A 62 -2.74 -16.41 -0.74
C SER A 62 -4.05 -15.83 -1.29
N LYS A 63 -5.12 -16.62 -1.20
CA LYS A 63 -6.46 -16.16 -1.61
C LYS A 63 -6.87 -14.90 -0.85
N THR A 64 -6.62 -14.85 0.46
CA THR A 64 -7.16 -13.79 1.35
C THR A 64 -6.12 -12.78 1.81
N THR A 65 -4.84 -13.02 1.55
CA THR A 65 -3.76 -12.16 2.03
C THR A 65 -2.66 -12.05 0.99
N THR A 66 -2.04 -10.88 0.87
CA THR A 66 -0.81 -10.67 0.10
C THR A 66 0.17 -9.93 1.00
N VAL A 67 1.43 -10.37 1.00
CA VAL A 67 2.51 -9.76 1.78
C VAL A 67 3.58 -9.30 0.82
N TYR A 68 3.93 -8.02 0.89
CA TYR A 68 5.08 -7.45 0.22
C TYR A 68 6.21 -7.28 1.23
N TRP A 69 7.35 -7.92 1.00
CA TRP A 69 8.57 -7.74 1.78
C TRP A 69 9.48 -6.76 1.04
N LEU A 70 9.67 -5.58 1.63
CA LEU A 70 10.34 -4.44 1.01
C LEU A 70 11.79 -4.35 1.52
N SER A 71 12.71 -4.20 0.58
CA SER A 71 14.11 -3.89 0.86
C SER A 71 14.30 -2.38 0.79
N LEU A 72 14.44 -1.74 1.96
CA LEU A 72 14.66 -0.31 2.10
C LEU A 72 16.15 -0.02 2.36
N SER A 73 16.54 1.25 2.28
CA SER A 73 17.95 1.67 2.32
C SER A 73 18.66 1.31 3.63
N LYS A 74 17.91 1.30 4.74
CA LYS A 74 18.46 1.13 6.11
C LYS A 74 17.79 0.02 6.90
N HIS A 75 16.70 -0.55 6.39
CA HIS A 75 15.83 -1.45 7.11
C HIS A 75 15.00 -2.28 6.14
N LYS A 76 14.21 -3.21 6.66
CA LYS A 76 13.18 -3.89 5.88
C LYS A 76 11.82 -3.35 6.29
N ALA A 77 10.84 -3.49 5.41
CA ALA A 77 9.45 -3.26 5.77
C ALA A 77 8.59 -4.38 5.20
N LYS A 78 7.39 -4.53 5.75
CA LYS A 78 6.36 -5.36 5.13
C LYS A 78 5.05 -4.59 4.97
N ILE A 79 4.35 -4.87 3.87
CA ILE A 79 2.96 -4.47 3.67
C ILE A 79 2.13 -5.74 3.61
N GLU A 80 1.29 -5.94 4.61
CA GLU A 80 0.31 -7.02 4.63
C GLU A 80 -1.05 -6.48 4.18
N VAL A 81 -1.60 -7.06 3.12
CA VAL A 81 -2.88 -6.69 2.53
C VAL A 81 -3.87 -7.82 2.73
N ASN A 82 -5.08 -7.49 3.22
CA ASN A 82 -6.13 -8.46 3.50
C ASN A 82 -7.33 -8.27 2.57
N TYR A 83 -7.94 -9.37 2.14
CA TYR A 83 -9.03 -9.40 1.17
C TYR A 83 -10.24 -10.20 1.65
N ARG A 84 -11.44 -9.70 1.36
CA ARG A 84 -12.71 -10.42 1.54
C ARG A 84 -13.06 -11.21 0.28
N PHE A 85 -13.52 -12.44 0.47
CA PHE A 85 -13.86 -13.39 -0.61
C PHE A 85 -12.71 -13.66 -1.59
N GLY A 86 -11.48 -13.29 -1.20
CA GLY A 86 -10.29 -13.32 -2.05
C GLY A 86 -10.31 -12.39 -3.26
N ARG A 87 -11.20 -11.39 -3.27
CA ARG A 87 -11.39 -10.48 -4.41
C ARG A 87 -11.38 -9.01 -4.05
N TYR A 88 -11.85 -8.65 -2.86
CA TYR A 88 -12.06 -7.25 -2.50
C TYR A 88 -11.11 -6.85 -1.39
N TYR A 89 -10.36 -5.77 -1.60
CA TYR A 89 -9.53 -5.15 -0.58
C TYR A 89 -10.35 -4.79 0.66
N THR A 90 -9.75 -4.98 1.83
CA THR A 90 -10.36 -4.61 3.11
C THR A 90 -9.48 -3.64 3.89
N ARG A 91 -8.22 -4.02 4.12
CA ARG A 91 -7.25 -3.25 4.88
C ARG A 91 -5.84 -3.65 4.47
N HIS A 92 -4.88 -2.79 4.76
CA HIS A 92 -3.49 -3.14 4.78
C HIS A 92 -2.84 -2.69 6.09
N HIS A 93 -1.69 -3.28 6.41
CA HIS A 93 -0.86 -2.89 7.53
C HIS A 93 0.59 -2.77 7.08
N ILE A 94 1.22 -1.66 7.42
CA ILE A 94 2.62 -1.37 7.11
C ILE A 94 3.42 -1.52 8.40
N GLN A 95 4.44 -2.35 8.37
CA GLN A 95 5.35 -2.56 9.49
C GLN A 95 6.79 -2.32 9.05
N ILE A 96 7.45 -1.36 9.68
CA ILE A 96 8.90 -1.18 9.60
C ILE A 96 9.56 -2.23 10.50
N LEU A 97 10.41 -3.05 9.91
CA LEU A 97 11.19 -4.06 10.61
C LEU A 97 12.53 -3.42 10.98
N GLN A 98 12.75 -3.22 12.28
CA GLN A 98 14.06 -2.78 12.75
C GLN A 98 15.11 -3.87 12.45
N PRO A 99 16.35 -3.49 12.13
CA PRO A 99 17.45 -4.43 11.91
C PRO A 99 17.75 -5.29 13.14
#